data_AF-A0A017TEC9-F1
#
_entry.id   AF-A0A017TEC9-F1
#
_cell.length_a   1.000
_cell.length_b   1.000
_cell.length_c   1.000
_cell.angle_alpha   90.00
_cell.angle_beta   90.00
_cell.angle_gamma   90.00
#
_symmetry.space_group_name_H-M   'P 1'
#
loop_
_entity.id
_entity.type
_entity.pdbx_description
1 polymer ?
#
loop_
_entity_poly.entity_id
_entity_poly.type
_entity_poly.pdbx_seq_one_letter_code
_entity_poly.pdbx_strand_id
1 'polypeptide(L)'
;MSAALLFVVLAACGSSDDGEGGAPASGGGGQGGSGHGGAHHGHGGEGGSGGDGGSGGGVSADDLDMAAADFDCILGWDKVRKFRVSNRLGRQEEALAVANSPDGGVYPVGTVLQLVPTEAMVKRRAGFDATTRDWEFFSLEVSASGTTILARGAAETVNAFGGNCFDCHALAQPQWDLICEDTHGCDPIPLSAEQIQQIQDGDPRCAP
;
A
#
# COMPACT_ATOMS: atom_id res chain seq x y z
N MET A 1 -35.45 14.19 -27.62
CA MET A 1 -35.94 14.82 -26.38
C MET A 1 -34.81 14.74 -25.38
N SER A 2 -34.11 15.85 -25.16
CA SER A 2 -32.94 15.94 -24.28
C SER A 2 -33.34 15.80 -22.83
N ALA A 3 -32.65 14.95 -22.08
CA ALA A 3 -32.60 15.00 -20.62
C ALA A 3 -31.19 15.42 -20.22
N ALA A 4 -31.09 16.62 -19.66
CA ALA A 4 -29.85 17.19 -19.15
C ALA A 4 -29.49 16.54 -17.81
N LEU A 5 -28.26 16.00 -17.72
CA LEU A 5 -27.64 15.60 -16.45
C LEU A 5 -27.32 16.86 -15.63
N LEU A 6 -27.86 16.92 -14.42
CA LEU A 6 -27.53 17.92 -13.42
C LEU A 6 -26.27 17.45 -12.66
N PHE A 7 -25.10 17.95 -13.06
CA PHE A 7 -23.88 17.81 -12.27
C PHE A 7 -23.89 18.85 -11.14
N VAL A 8 -23.96 18.38 -9.89
CA VAL A 8 -23.71 19.21 -8.71
C VAL A 8 -22.20 19.36 -8.56
N VAL A 9 -21.69 20.55 -8.89
CA VAL A 9 -20.30 20.95 -8.64
C VAL A 9 -20.23 21.47 -7.20
N LEU A 10 -19.54 20.76 -6.32
CA LEU A 10 -19.13 21.30 -5.03
C LEU A 10 -17.78 22.00 -5.21
N ALA A 11 -17.77 23.31 -4.97
CA ALA A 11 -16.61 24.17 -5.10
C ALA A 11 -15.56 23.85 -4.01
N ALA A 12 -14.31 23.60 -4.44
CA ALA A 12 -13.15 23.67 -3.57
C ALA A 12 -12.68 25.12 -3.46
N CYS A 13 -12.36 25.54 -2.23
CA CYS A 13 -11.94 26.89 -1.87
C CYS A 13 -10.67 27.33 -2.62
N GLY A 14 -10.67 28.61 -3.00
CA GLY A 14 -9.58 29.30 -3.70
C GLY A 14 -8.34 29.53 -2.85
N SER A 15 -7.25 29.71 -3.59
CA SER A 15 -5.88 29.98 -3.17
C SER A 15 -5.62 31.43 -2.75
N SER A 16 -4.47 31.60 -2.10
CA SER A 16 -3.59 32.78 -2.06
C SER A 16 -3.83 33.79 -0.93
N ASP A 17 -2.82 34.01 -0.09
CA ASP A 17 -1.94 35.18 -0.26
C ASP A 17 -0.67 35.13 0.62
N ASP A 18 0.36 35.81 0.08
CA ASP A 18 1.77 35.86 0.42
C ASP A 18 2.15 36.80 1.59
N GLY A 19 3.40 36.68 2.06
CA GLY A 19 4.16 37.75 2.74
C GLY A 19 4.50 37.47 4.21
N GLU A 20 5.67 37.75 4.79
CA GLU A 20 6.88 38.53 4.46
C GLU A 20 8.01 37.93 5.34
N GLY A 21 9.26 37.76 4.88
CA GLY A 21 10.32 38.77 4.98
C GLY A 21 11.12 38.71 6.30
N GLY A 22 12.39 38.29 6.25
CA GLY A 22 13.33 38.57 7.37
C GLY A 22 14.57 37.68 7.48
N ALA A 23 15.69 38.12 6.92
CA ALA A 23 17.07 37.83 7.36
C ALA A 23 17.86 39.16 7.26
N PRO A 24 19.11 39.33 7.74
CA PRO A 24 19.98 38.49 8.60
C PRO A 24 20.69 39.28 9.75
N ALA A 25 21.45 38.61 10.63
CA ALA A 25 22.65 39.11 11.36
C ALA A 25 23.18 37.99 12.30
N SER A 26 24.38 37.42 12.16
CA SER A 26 25.76 37.92 12.41
C SER A 26 26.17 38.05 13.89
N GLY A 27 27.34 37.48 14.22
CA GLY A 27 28.07 37.62 15.51
C GLY A 27 28.43 36.26 16.13
N GLY A 28 29.65 35.72 15.93
CA GLY A 28 30.84 35.93 16.78
C GLY A 28 30.96 34.73 17.76
N GLY A 29 32.07 34.03 18.00
CA GLY A 29 33.50 34.29 17.91
C GLY A 29 34.15 33.77 19.22
N GLY A 30 35.20 32.96 19.14
CA GLY A 30 36.08 32.58 20.27
C GLY A 30 35.93 31.11 20.73
N GLN A 31 36.86 30.19 20.47
CA GLN A 31 38.26 30.03 20.91
C GLN A 31 38.42 29.01 22.06
N GLY A 32 39.30 28.03 21.84
CA GLY A 32 40.21 27.52 22.87
C GLY A 32 39.97 26.09 23.37
N GLY A 33 40.95 25.20 23.16
CA GLY A 33 41.03 23.94 23.91
C GLY A 33 41.84 22.83 23.27
N SER A 34 43.16 23.00 23.16
CA SER A 34 44.11 21.95 22.79
C SER A 34 44.20 20.86 23.86
N GLY A 35 44.28 19.59 23.46
CA GLY A 35 44.60 18.46 24.33
C GLY A 35 45.24 17.32 23.54
N HIS A 36 46.54 17.13 23.72
CA HIS A 36 47.38 16.14 23.06
C HIS A 36 47.15 14.71 23.58
N GLY A 37 47.46 13.72 22.72
CA GLY A 37 48.27 12.58 23.14
C GLY A 37 47.75 11.20 22.76
N GLY A 38 48.59 10.42 22.07
CA GLY A 38 48.56 8.95 22.14
C GLY A 38 48.53 8.21 20.81
N ALA A 39 49.70 8.07 20.17
CA ALA A 39 49.94 7.16 19.06
C ALA A 39 50.01 5.70 19.55
N HIS A 40 49.49 4.74 18.78
CA HIS A 40 50.04 3.38 18.73
C HIS A 40 49.91 2.79 17.31
N HIS A 41 51.03 2.24 16.85
CA HIS A 41 51.32 1.61 15.56
C HIS A 41 50.77 0.18 15.43
N GLY A 42 50.65 -0.28 14.17
CA GLY A 42 50.75 -1.69 13.73
C GLY A 42 49.84 -1.99 12.53
N HIS A 43 50.30 -1.92 11.27
CA HIS A 43 50.82 -3.05 10.46
C HIS A 43 49.91 -4.30 10.59
N GLY A 44 49.17 -4.77 9.58
CA GLY A 44 49.52 -5.02 8.17
C GLY A 44 49.26 -6.52 7.93
N GLY A 45 48.50 -6.90 6.89
CA GLY A 45 48.27 -8.30 6.56
C GLY A 45 47.20 -8.52 5.48
N GLU A 46 47.67 -8.79 4.25
CA GLU A 46 46.89 -9.29 3.13
C GLU A 46 46.70 -10.83 3.22
N GLY A 47 45.61 -11.32 2.64
CA GLY A 47 45.55 -12.66 2.03
C GLY A 47 44.67 -13.70 2.72
N GLY A 48 43.73 -14.29 1.94
CA GLY A 48 43.15 -15.59 2.28
C GLY A 48 41.71 -15.81 1.81
N SER A 49 41.54 -16.31 0.59
CA SER A 49 40.30 -16.90 0.07
C SER A 49 39.92 -18.20 0.80
N GLY A 50 38.61 -18.47 0.93
CA GLY A 50 38.10 -19.83 1.11
C GLY A 50 36.76 -19.93 1.83
N GLY A 51 35.74 -20.42 1.11
CA GLY A 51 34.81 -21.42 1.66
C GLY A 51 33.43 -20.95 2.13
N ASP A 52 32.48 -20.92 1.20
CA ASP A 52 31.15 -21.54 1.27
C ASP A 52 30.48 -21.63 2.66
N GLY A 53 29.82 -20.54 3.04
CA GLY A 53 28.71 -20.56 3.99
C GLY A 53 27.43 -20.28 3.24
N GLY A 54 26.70 -21.33 2.86
CA GLY A 54 25.39 -21.23 2.21
C GLY A 54 24.47 -20.33 3.03
N SER A 55 24.22 -19.13 2.52
CA SER A 55 23.22 -18.22 3.06
C SER A 55 22.00 -18.36 2.17
N GLY A 56 20.93 -18.88 2.78
CA GLY A 56 19.76 -19.43 2.13
C GLY A 56 19.30 -18.63 0.92
N GLY A 57 19.23 -19.32 -0.22
CA GLY A 57 18.26 -18.98 -1.24
C GLY A 57 16.90 -19.00 -0.57
N GLY A 58 16.45 -17.82 -0.15
CA GLY A 58 15.06 -17.59 0.18
C GLY A 58 14.28 -18.03 -1.04
N VAL A 59 13.45 -19.05 -0.85
CA VAL A 59 12.55 -19.60 -1.85
C VAL A 59 11.99 -18.42 -2.64
N SER A 60 12.20 -18.38 -3.95
CA SER A 60 11.36 -17.56 -4.80
C SER A 60 9.96 -18.14 -4.67
N ALA A 61 9.23 -17.73 -3.63
CA ALA A 61 7.80 -17.88 -3.59
C ALA A 61 7.32 -17.10 -4.81
N ASP A 62 6.71 -17.80 -5.75
CA ASP A 62 6.35 -17.26 -7.05
C ASP A 62 5.67 -15.90 -6.87
N ASP A 63 6.08 -14.91 -7.67
CA ASP A 63 5.44 -13.60 -7.66
C ASP A 63 4.05 -13.70 -8.28
N LEU A 64 3.14 -12.80 -7.88
CA LEU A 64 1.82 -12.70 -8.48
C LEU A 64 1.74 -11.41 -9.28
N ASP A 65 1.79 -11.50 -10.61
CA ASP A 65 1.45 -10.39 -11.49
C ASP A 65 0.02 -10.52 -12.01
N MET A 66 -0.91 -9.76 -11.43
CA MET A 66 -2.34 -9.80 -11.75
C MET A 66 -2.63 -9.11 -13.08
N ALA A 67 -3.25 -9.83 -14.02
CA ALA A 67 -3.89 -9.27 -15.20
C ALA A 67 -5.35 -8.88 -14.91
N ALA A 68 -5.96 -8.11 -15.81
CA ALA A 68 -7.33 -7.62 -15.63
C ALA A 68 -8.35 -8.77 -15.45
N ALA A 69 -8.16 -9.88 -16.17
CA ALA A 69 -9.03 -11.05 -16.09
C ALA A 69 -8.97 -11.79 -14.74
N ASP A 70 -7.91 -11.57 -13.94
CA ASP A 70 -7.77 -12.21 -12.62
C ASP A 70 -8.63 -11.53 -11.55
N PHE A 71 -9.11 -10.31 -11.83
CA PHE A 71 -10.08 -9.58 -11.00
C PHE A 71 -11.50 -10.01 -11.40
N ASP A 72 -11.90 -11.18 -10.89
CA ASP A 72 -13.22 -11.77 -11.05
C ASP A 72 -14.24 -11.25 -10.01
N CYS A 73 -15.38 -11.93 -9.90
CA CYS A 73 -16.44 -11.60 -8.96
C CYS A 73 -15.97 -11.67 -7.50
N ILE A 74 -16.00 -10.54 -6.77
CA ILE A 74 -15.55 -10.49 -5.38
C ILE A 74 -16.49 -11.20 -4.40
N LEU A 75 -17.76 -11.41 -4.77
CA LEU A 75 -18.70 -12.16 -3.94
C LEU A 75 -18.32 -13.65 -3.85
N GLY A 76 -17.50 -14.15 -4.78
CA GLY A 76 -16.90 -15.47 -4.71
C GLY A 76 -15.70 -15.58 -3.77
N TRP A 77 -15.23 -14.47 -3.19
CA TRP A 77 -14.10 -14.46 -2.27
C TRP A 77 -14.57 -14.39 -0.82
N ASP A 78 -13.69 -14.82 0.09
CA ASP A 78 -13.96 -14.78 1.53
C ASP A 78 -14.16 -13.34 1.99
N LYS A 79 -15.19 -13.13 2.82
CA LYS A 79 -15.47 -11.84 3.44
C LYS A 79 -14.87 -11.80 4.84
N VAL A 80 -14.02 -10.82 5.09
CA VAL A 80 -13.51 -10.52 6.42
C VAL A 80 -13.94 -9.11 6.79
N ARG A 81 -14.87 -9.01 7.75
CA ARG A 81 -15.48 -7.76 8.21
C ARG A 81 -16.05 -6.92 7.05
N LYS A 82 -15.30 -5.94 6.53
CA LYS A 82 -15.74 -5.04 5.45
C LYS A 82 -15.12 -5.35 4.09
N PHE A 83 -14.03 -6.12 4.01
CA PHE A 83 -13.33 -6.38 2.74
C PHE A 83 -13.47 -7.83 2.29
N ARG A 84 -13.13 -8.06 1.01
CA ARG A 84 -13.04 -9.37 0.37
C ARG A 84 -11.58 -9.74 0.20
N VAL A 85 -11.24 -11.00 0.48
CA VAL A 85 -9.87 -11.52 0.44
C VAL A 85 -9.78 -12.83 -0.34
N SER A 86 -8.78 -12.90 -1.20
CA SER A 86 -8.36 -14.15 -1.83
C SER A 86 -6.84 -14.26 -1.88
N ASN A 87 -6.31 -15.44 -2.12
CA ASN A 87 -4.91 -15.68 -2.44
C ASN A 87 -4.78 -16.53 -3.71
N ARG A 88 -4.12 -15.99 -4.74
CA ARG A 88 -4.01 -16.66 -6.06
C ARG A 88 -2.88 -17.69 -6.16
N LEU A 89 -2.12 -17.89 -5.08
CA LEU A 89 -0.99 -18.80 -5.02
C LEU A 89 -1.23 -19.97 -4.05
N GLY A 90 -2.50 -20.25 -3.71
CA GLY A 90 -2.90 -21.39 -2.89
C GLY A 90 -2.70 -21.19 -1.38
N ARG A 91 -2.45 -19.97 -0.92
CA ARG A 91 -2.22 -19.63 0.50
C ARG A 91 -3.41 -18.94 1.16
N GLN A 92 -4.63 -19.37 0.82
CA GLN A 92 -5.87 -18.76 1.29
C GLN A 92 -5.98 -18.80 2.82
N GLU A 93 -5.70 -19.94 3.43
CA GLU A 93 -5.80 -20.11 4.89
C GLU A 93 -4.82 -19.19 5.64
N GLU A 94 -3.61 -19.01 5.12
CA GLU A 94 -2.63 -18.09 5.69
C GLU A 94 -3.07 -16.62 5.57
N ALA A 95 -3.67 -16.23 4.44
CA ALA A 95 -4.21 -14.89 4.26
C ALA A 95 -5.36 -14.61 5.24
N LEU A 96 -6.25 -15.59 5.44
CA LEU A 96 -7.34 -15.51 6.41
C LEU A 96 -6.85 -15.49 7.85
N ALA A 97 -5.77 -16.21 8.17
CA ALA A 97 -5.18 -16.19 9.50
C ALA A 97 -4.65 -14.80 9.85
N VAL A 98 -3.94 -14.15 8.93
CA VAL A 98 -3.47 -12.76 9.11
C VAL A 98 -4.66 -11.79 9.20
N ALA A 99 -5.64 -11.93 8.30
CA ALA A 99 -6.83 -11.07 8.28
C ALA A 99 -7.67 -11.15 9.56
N ASN A 100 -7.65 -12.26 10.28
CA ASN A 100 -8.41 -12.44 11.53
C ASN A 100 -7.54 -12.31 12.79
N SER A 101 -6.24 -12.04 12.65
CA SER A 101 -5.32 -11.90 13.77
C SER A 101 -5.67 -10.67 14.62
N PRO A 102 -5.83 -10.80 15.95
CA PRO A 102 -6.02 -9.66 16.84
C PRO A 102 -4.75 -8.81 17.00
N ASP A 103 -3.59 -9.36 16.64
CA ASP A 103 -2.27 -8.73 16.79
C ASP A 103 -1.67 -8.30 15.43
N GLY A 104 -2.41 -8.50 14.34
CA GLY A 104 -1.94 -8.25 12.98
C GLY A 104 -0.99 -9.33 12.47
N GLY A 105 -0.23 -9.00 11.42
CA GLY A 105 0.67 -9.92 10.73
C GLY A 105 1.00 -9.45 9.32
N VAL A 106 1.92 -10.16 8.66
CA VAL A 106 2.30 -9.88 7.26
C VAL A 106 1.52 -10.79 6.34
N TYR A 107 0.81 -10.22 5.36
CA TYR A 107 0.04 -11.02 4.42
C TYR A 107 0.96 -11.86 3.53
N PRO A 108 0.54 -13.10 3.18
CA PRO A 108 1.28 -13.92 2.25
C PRO A 108 1.29 -13.33 0.84
N VAL A 109 2.39 -13.51 0.09
CA VAL A 109 2.43 -13.23 -1.35
C VAL A 109 1.25 -13.91 -2.05
N GLY A 110 0.69 -13.23 -3.04
CA GLY A 110 -0.48 -13.66 -3.78
C GLY A 110 -1.82 -13.22 -3.16
N THR A 111 -1.80 -12.57 -2.00
CA THR A 111 -3.02 -12.01 -1.39
C THR A 111 -3.57 -10.89 -2.25
N VAL A 112 -4.87 -10.91 -2.49
CA VAL A 112 -5.64 -9.85 -3.15
C VAL A 112 -6.74 -9.40 -2.20
N LEU A 113 -6.83 -8.09 -1.97
CA LEU A 113 -7.87 -7.48 -1.16
C LEU A 113 -8.67 -6.48 -1.98
N GLN A 114 -10.00 -6.50 -1.84
CA GLN A 114 -10.90 -5.47 -2.36
C GLN A 114 -11.88 -5.04 -1.26
N LEU A 115 -11.91 -3.73 -0.97
CA LEU A 115 -12.97 -3.13 -0.17
C LEU A 115 -14.20 -2.83 -1.03
N VAL A 116 -13.96 -2.33 -2.24
CA VAL A 116 -14.95 -2.05 -3.29
C VAL A 116 -14.47 -2.64 -4.63
N PRO A 117 -15.37 -2.97 -5.58
CA PRO A 117 -14.98 -3.61 -6.85
C PRO A 117 -13.95 -2.85 -7.69
N THR A 118 -13.93 -1.52 -7.59
CA THR A 118 -13.13 -0.62 -8.43
C THR A 118 -11.72 -0.36 -7.91
N GLU A 119 -11.33 -0.92 -6.77
CA GLU A 119 -9.99 -0.75 -6.20
C GLU A 119 -9.50 -2.08 -5.63
N ALA A 120 -8.21 -2.37 -5.79
CA ALA A 120 -7.61 -3.56 -5.22
C ALA A 120 -6.19 -3.30 -4.73
N MET A 121 -5.74 -4.15 -3.82
CA MET A 121 -4.33 -4.25 -3.47
C MET A 121 -3.87 -5.70 -3.51
N VAL A 122 -2.67 -5.92 -4.03
CA VAL A 122 -2.09 -7.24 -4.28
C VAL A 122 -0.73 -7.35 -3.61
N LYS A 123 -0.56 -8.38 -2.78
CA LYS A 123 0.72 -8.67 -2.13
C LYS A 123 1.65 -9.36 -3.13
N ARG A 124 2.67 -8.64 -3.58
CA ARG A 124 3.72 -9.10 -4.50
C ARG A 124 4.80 -9.88 -3.75
N ARG A 125 5.74 -10.46 -4.50
CA ARG A 125 6.93 -11.10 -3.91
C ARG A 125 7.70 -10.12 -3.03
N ALA A 126 8.46 -10.67 -2.08
CA ALA A 126 9.37 -9.88 -1.27
C ALA A 126 10.35 -9.07 -2.15
N GLY A 127 10.53 -7.79 -1.80
CA GLY A 127 11.39 -6.87 -2.54
C GLY A 127 10.81 -6.39 -3.87
N PHE A 128 9.49 -6.40 -4.02
CA PHE A 128 8.79 -5.69 -5.10
C PHE A 128 8.87 -4.19 -4.87
N ASP A 129 8.50 -3.73 -3.68
CA ASP A 129 8.59 -2.33 -3.28
C ASP A 129 8.69 -2.21 -1.75
N ALA A 130 9.76 -1.58 -1.27
CA ALA A 130 10.00 -1.45 0.16
C ALA A 130 9.07 -0.43 0.85
N THR A 131 8.62 0.59 0.11
CA THR A 131 7.77 1.67 0.62
C THR A 131 6.37 1.14 0.92
N THR A 132 5.82 0.36 0.00
CA THR A 132 4.49 -0.24 0.13
C THR A 132 4.52 -1.61 0.78
N ARG A 133 5.66 -2.05 1.31
CA ARG A 133 5.83 -3.38 1.92
C ARG A 133 5.33 -4.49 0.98
N ASP A 134 5.73 -4.38 -0.29
CA ASP A 134 5.39 -5.29 -1.39
C ASP A 134 3.89 -5.30 -1.77
N TRP A 135 3.11 -4.30 -1.37
CA TRP A 135 1.76 -4.11 -1.88
C TRP A 135 1.76 -3.32 -3.19
N GLU A 136 1.07 -3.83 -4.19
CA GLU A 136 0.74 -3.10 -5.40
C GLU A 136 -0.74 -2.69 -5.35
N PHE A 137 -1.03 -1.45 -5.71
CA PHE A 137 -2.37 -0.88 -5.73
C PHE A 137 -2.93 -0.84 -7.15
N PHE A 138 -4.25 -0.96 -7.28
CA PHE A 138 -4.95 -0.99 -8.56
C PHE A 138 -6.18 -0.10 -8.53
N SER A 139 -6.35 0.71 -9.55
CA SER A 139 -7.62 1.35 -9.90
C SER A 139 -8.24 0.60 -11.09
N LEU A 140 -9.48 0.18 -10.92
CA LEU A 140 -10.18 -0.72 -11.84
C LEU A 140 -11.47 -0.08 -12.34
N GLU A 141 -11.78 -0.30 -13.60
CA GLU A 141 -13.12 -0.19 -14.14
C GLU A 141 -13.73 -1.59 -14.20
N VAL A 142 -14.94 -1.78 -13.67
CA VAL A 142 -15.63 -3.06 -13.67
C VAL A 142 -16.94 -2.99 -14.43
N SER A 143 -17.24 -4.06 -15.16
CA SER A 143 -18.44 -4.23 -15.97
C SER A 143 -18.89 -5.68 -15.94
N ALA A 144 -20.09 -5.97 -16.46
CA ALA A 144 -20.54 -7.34 -16.64
C ALA A 144 -19.65 -8.15 -17.61
N SER A 145 -18.94 -7.47 -18.51
CA SER A 145 -17.96 -8.10 -19.42
C SER A 145 -16.60 -8.37 -18.77
N GLY A 146 -16.35 -7.90 -17.55
CA GLY A 146 -15.08 -8.07 -16.84
C GLY A 146 -14.48 -6.75 -16.39
N THR A 147 -13.16 -6.78 -16.16
CA THR A 147 -12.38 -5.70 -15.56
C THR A 147 -11.44 -5.07 -16.58
N THR A 148 -11.23 -3.75 -16.47
CA THR A 148 -10.12 -3.02 -17.09
C THR A 148 -9.25 -2.42 -15.98
N ILE A 149 -7.93 -2.53 -16.09
CA ILE A 149 -7.01 -1.85 -15.18
C ILE A 149 -6.81 -0.43 -15.70
N LEU A 150 -7.27 0.57 -14.94
CA LEU A 150 -7.09 1.99 -15.26
C LEU A 150 -5.72 2.49 -14.83
N ALA A 151 -5.26 2.03 -13.66
CA ALA A 151 -3.94 2.32 -13.11
C ALA A 151 -3.50 1.18 -12.20
N ARG A 152 -2.19 0.96 -12.10
CA ARG A 152 -1.56 0.07 -11.11
C ARG A 152 -0.14 0.53 -10.79
N GLY A 153 0.35 0.21 -9.60
CA GLY A 153 1.71 0.55 -9.19
C GLY A 153 1.90 0.54 -7.67
N ALA A 154 2.95 1.21 -7.20
CA ALA A 154 3.28 1.30 -5.79
C ALA A 154 2.78 2.62 -5.19
N ALA A 155 3.63 3.36 -4.49
CA ALA A 155 3.26 4.55 -3.73
C ALA A 155 2.71 5.71 -4.59
N GLU A 156 3.03 5.74 -5.88
CA GLU A 156 2.60 6.77 -6.83
C GLU A 156 1.18 6.56 -7.37
N THR A 157 0.56 5.41 -7.11
CA THR A 157 -0.71 5.03 -7.72
C THR A 157 -1.86 5.89 -7.20
N VAL A 158 -2.59 6.51 -8.13
CA VAL A 158 -3.81 7.26 -7.87
C VAL A 158 -5.03 6.58 -8.47
N ASN A 159 -6.19 6.73 -7.81
CA ASN A 159 -7.46 6.32 -8.39
C ASN A 159 -7.96 7.31 -9.44
N ALA A 160 -9.06 6.98 -10.12
CA ALA A 160 -9.66 7.80 -11.17
C ALA A 160 -10.05 9.24 -10.73
N PHE A 161 -10.13 9.49 -9.43
CA PHE A 161 -10.47 10.80 -8.84
C PHE A 161 -9.23 11.56 -8.33
N GLY A 162 -8.02 11.03 -8.54
CA GLY A 162 -6.76 11.64 -8.11
C GLY A 162 -6.40 11.39 -6.65
N GLY A 163 -7.13 10.53 -5.93
CA GLY A 163 -6.77 10.10 -4.58
C GLY A 163 -5.64 9.07 -4.62
N ASN A 164 -4.60 9.26 -3.81
CA ASN A 164 -3.47 8.33 -3.74
C ASN A 164 -3.81 7.14 -2.83
N CYS A 165 -3.57 5.93 -3.32
CA CYS A 165 -3.88 4.71 -2.57
C CYS A 165 -2.96 4.55 -1.34
N PHE A 166 -1.66 4.76 -1.53
CA PHE A 166 -0.67 4.55 -0.48
C PHE A 166 -0.80 5.55 0.66
N ASP A 167 -1.10 6.83 0.40
CA ASP A 167 -1.22 7.87 1.43
C ASP A 167 -2.29 7.50 2.48
N CYS A 168 -3.42 6.94 2.05
CA CYS A 168 -4.45 6.45 2.98
C CYS A 168 -3.98 5.21 3.73
N HIS A 169 -3.34 4.27 3.04
CA HIS A 169 -2.91 2.98 3.61
C HIS A 169 -1.68 3.09 4.53
N ALA A 170 -0.83 4.11 4.35
CA ALA A 170 0.37 4.38 5.14
C ALA A 170 0.05 4.79 6.59
N LEU A 171 -1.20 5.20 6.86
CA LEU A 171 -1.66 5.55 8.21
C LEU A 171 -1.91 4.34 9.10
N ALA A 172 -1.99 3.13 8.52
CA ALA A 172 -2.19 1.92 9.30
C ALA A 172 -1.01 1.70 10.28
N GLN A 173 -1.31 1.33 11.52
CA GLN A 173 -0.27 0.98 12.47
C GLN A 173 0.58 -0.19 11.93
N PRO A 174 1.88 -0.25 12.26
CA PRO A 174 2.83 -1.13 11.58
C PRO A 174 2.46 -2.63 11.58
N GLN A 175 1.77 -3.11 12.60
CA GLN A 175 1.36 -4.51 12.70
C GLN A 175 0.28 -4.92 11.69
N TRP A 176 -0.45 -3.96 11.10
CA TRP A 176 -1.56 -4.23 10.19
C TRP A 176 -1.16 -4.31 8.72
N ASP A 177 0.13 -4.23 8.40
CA ASP A 177 0.67 -4.44 7.05
C ASP A 177 -0.04 -3.61 5.97
N LEU A 178 -0.22 -2.32 6.28
CA LEU A 178 -0.92 -1.33 5.45
C LEU A 178 -2.41 -1.58 5.26
N ILE A 179 -3.03 -2.51 5.99
CA ILE A 179 -4.47 -2.73 5.92
C ILE A 179 -5.19 -1.75 6.85
N CYS A 180 -5.88 -0.79 6.25
CA CYS A 180 -6.68 0.19 6.97
C CYS A 180 -8.08 -0.34 7.32
N GLU A 181 -8.36 -0.42 8.61
CA GLU A 181 -9.68 -0.67 9.18
C GLU A 181 -9.95 0.29 10.34
N ASP A 182 -11.17 0.25 10.89
CA ASP A 182 -11.68 1.22 11.86
C ASP A 182 -10.82 1.36 13.13
N THR A 183 -10.10 0.29 13.52
CA THR A 183 -9.24 0.26 14.71
C THR A 183 -7.75 0.18 14.38
N HIS A 184 -7.38 0.33 13.11
CA HIS A 184 -5.99 0.15 12.66
C HIS A 184 -5.19 1.47 12.61
N GLY A 185 -5.76 2.58 13.08
CA GLY A 185 -5.10 3.88 13.16
C GLY A 185 -5.27 4.79 11.94
N CYS A 186 -6.04 4.34 10.93
CA CYS A 186 -6.32 5.14 9.74
C CYS A 186 -7.51 6.08 9.94
N ASP A 187 -7.60 7.10 9.09
CA ASP A 187 -8.76 7.98 9.05
C ASP A 187 -10.01 7.21 8.55
N PRO A 188 -11.20 7.51 9.09
CA PRO A 188 -12.43 6.91 8.61
C PRO A 188 -12.69 7.27 7.14
N ILE A 189 -13.07 6.27 6.36
CA ILE A 189 -13.59 6.50 5.00
C ILE A 189 -15.04 6.99 5.05
N PRO A 190 -15.49 7.81 4.09
CA PRO A 190 -16.86 8.35 4.06
C PRO A 190 -17.89 7.32 3.55
N LEU A 191 -17.74 6.05 3.92
CA LEU A 191 -18.63 4.96 3.56
C LEU A 191 -18.96 4.13 4.80
N SER A 192 -20.24 3.94 5.08
CA SER A 192 -20.71 3.04 6.14
C SER A 192 -20.48 1.58 5.75
N ALA A 193 -20.46 0.68 6.73
CA ALA A 193 -20.38 -0.76 6.47
C ALA A 193 -21.54 -1.27 5.58
N GLU A 194 -22.73 -0.68 5.70
CA GLU A 194 -23.88 -1.01 4.86
C GLU A 194 -23.69 -0.53 3.42
N GLN A 195 -23.17 0.69 3.23
CA GLN A 195 -22.87 1.20 1.88
C GLN A 195 -21.80 0.35 1.21
N ILE A 196 -20.75 -0.04 1.94
CA ILE A 196 -19.70 -0.94 1.42
C ILE A 196 -20.32 -2.28 1.02
N GLN A 197 -21.19 -2.86 1.85
CA GLN A 197 -21.90 -4.09 1.52
C GLN A 197 -22.72 -3.93 0.24
N GLN A 198 -23.51 -2.87 0.10
CA GLN A 198 -24.31 -2.60 -1.09
C GLN A 198 -23.44 -2.43 -2.35
N ILE A 199 -22.30 -1.76 -2.24
CA ILE A 199 -21.33 -1.62 -3.33
C ILE A 199 -20.75 -2.97 -3.74
N GLN A 200 -20.43 -3.84 -2.78
CA GLN A 200 -19.94 -5.19 -3.07
C GLN A 200 -21.00 -6.07 -3.73
N ASP A 201 -22.23 -6.04 -3.21
CA ASP A 201 -23.36 -6.80 -3.77
C ASP A 201 -23.74 -6.32 -5.18
N GLY A 202 -23.42 -5.07 -5.49
CA GLY A 202 -23.60 -4.47 -6.81
C GLY A 202 -22.44 -4.70 -7.78
N ASP A 203 -21.45 -5.54 -7.47
CA ASP A 203 -20.35 -5.84 -8.38
C ASP A 203 -20.91 -6.43 -9.70
N PRO A 204 -20.77 -5.72 -10.84
CA PRO A 204 -21.40 -6.14 -12.09
C PRO A 204 -20.79 -7.43 -12.66
N ARG A 205 -19.62 -7.85 -12.17
CA ARG A 205 -18.97 -9.13 -12.54
C ARG A 205 -19.65 -10.33 -11.87
N CYS A 206 -20.39 -10.09 -10.79
CA CYS A 206 -21.03 -11.12 -9.96
C CYS A 206 -22.45 -11.47 -10.42
N ALA A 207 -22.70 -11.40 -11.74
CA ALA A 207 -23.99 -11.78 -12.28
C ALA A 207 -24.48 -13.14 -11.70
N PRO A 208 -25.78 -13.27 -11.36
CA PRO A 208 -26.34 -14.57 -10.99
C PRO A 208 -26.24 -15.60 -12.11
#